data_AF-A0A1E5JWH7-F1
#
_entry.id   AF-A0A1E5JWH7-F1
#
_cell.length_a   1.000
_cell.length_b   1.000
_cell.length_c   1.000
_cell.angle_alpha   90.00
_cell.angle_beta   90.00
_cell.angle_gamma   90.00
#
_symmetry.space_group_name_H-M   'P 1'
#
loop_
_entity.id
_entity.type
_entity.pdbx_description
1 polymer ?
#
loop_
_entity_poly.entity_id
_entity_poly.type
_entity_poly.pdbx_seq_one_letter_code
_entity_poly.pdbx_strand_id
1 'polypeptide(L)'
;MRALRELRHSAKPRHFSKIKDVHLSHKPSLLWGTLSGDRWRHKSMGLTLEHITDPEMFDTLQSHAFNNLKSWKKEKVDPPKKVEVVQQDFGVTALELTKKHGKVYPVLNMANSLFPGGAALEGGSAQEENMWHRSSCARSLLSKGIYYDEERKCFLYDDHTRRLLSGQVKMSPDELHSLSVRRGIKIPEAYKVFMDEHPQIFFRGPEILVPTYSDEFTSKIQFIADNVLSYPLLSKEKIFPFYEIRASAPELVGKEIDLENKDFAGQYTGDLRHRISALLDTLILKGQTDAILGAWGCGSFKNKPEIVAEIFREEIEKRAKHFQHIVFPIIDTQQETNYPVFKKYLDGLKLGNLAGKSRFNTKALTLLNPYSLYALGDKKPETTSKDEPKIPTCGPL
;
A
#
# COMPACT_ATOMS: atom_id res chain seq x y z
N MET A 1 -26.73 -14.81 16.06
CA MET A 1 -27.93 -15.23 15.30
C MET A 1 -28.70 -14.06 14.68
N ARG A 2 -28.96 -12.94 15.38
CA ARG A 2 -29.63 -11.75 14.79
C ARG A 2 -28.73 -10.90 13.89
N ALA A 3 -27.44 -10.73 14.22
CA ALA A 3 -26.46 -9.98 13.42
C ALA A 3 -26.10 -10.62 12.06
N LEU A 4 -26.34 -11.92 11.89
CA LEU A 4 -26.13 -12.63 10.61
C LEU A 4 -27.30 -12.47 9.64
N ARG A 5 -28.49 -12.04 10.11
CA ARG A 5 -29.68 -11.84 9.27
C ARG A 5 -29.71 -10.46 8.61
N GLU A 6 -29.05 -9.47 9.18
CA GLU A 6 -29.05 -8.08 8.66
C GLU A 6 -27.98 -7.83 7.58
N LEU A 7 -27.07 -8.78 7.36
CA LEU A 7 -26.09 -8.77 6.24
C LEU A 7 -26.70 -9.17 4.88
N ARG A 8 -28.01 -9.38 4.79
CA ARG A 8 -28.73 -9.57 3.52
C ARG A 8 -28.99 -8.24 2.82
N HIS A 9 -27.95 -7.48 2.50
CA HIS A 9 -28.00 -6.72 1.25
C HIS A 9 -27.69 -7.71 0.13
N SER A 10 -28.74 -8.43 -0.30
CA SER A 10 -28.64 -9.41 -1.38
C SER A 10 -28.35 -8.66 -2.68
N ALA A 11 -27.08 -8.54 -3.06
CA ALA A 11 -26.75 -8.43 -4.46
C ALA A 11 -27.34 -9.67 -5.15
N LYS A 12 -28.37 -9.47 -5.98
CA LYS A 12 -29.07 -10.55 -6.68
C LYS A 12 -28.10 -11.24 -7.65
N PRO A 13 -28.26 -12.53 -7.99
CA PRO A 13 -27.43 -13.22 -8.99
C PRO A 13 -27.31 -12.47 -10.33
N ARG A 14 -28.36 -11.73 -10.71
CA ARG A 14 -28.39 -10.85 -11.90
C ARG A 14 -27.44 -9.65 -11.83
N HIS A 15 -26.91 -9.29 -10.66
CA HIS A 15 -25.94 -8.19 -10.54
C HIS A 15 -24.52 -8.66 -10.83
N PHE A 16 -24.18 -9.91 -10.51
CA PHE A 16 -22.85 -10.47 -10.77
C PHE A 16 -22.66 -10.97 -12.21
N SER A 17 -23.75 -11.18 -12.97
CA SER A 17 -23.65 -11.59 -14.38
C SER A 17 -22.86 -10.58 -15.19
N LYS A 18 -23.07 -9.27 -14.97
CA LYS A 18 -22.32 -8.21 -15.66
C LYS A 18 -20.81 -8.32 -15.44
N ILE A 19 -20.35 -8.66 -14.22
CA ILE A 19 -18.91 -8.85 -13.96
C ILE A 19 -18.37 -10.02 -14.79
N LYS A 20 -19.11 -11.13 -14.87
CA LYS A 20 -18.72 -12.30 -15.67
C LYS A 20 -18.72 -11.96 -17.16
N ASP A 21 -19.72 -11.23 -17.64
CA ASP A 21 -19.83 -10.82 -19.04
C ASP A 21 -18.62 -9.96 -19.46
N VAL A 22 -18.27 -8.98 -18.62
CA VAL A 22 -17.11 -8.10 -18.84
C VAL A 22 -15.80 -8.88 -18.80
N HIS A 23 -15.64 -9.80 -17.84
CA HIS A 23 -14.47 -10.66 -17.81
C HIS A 23 -14.35 -11.50 -19.10
N LEU A 24 -15.45 -12.10 -19.56
CA LEU A 24 -15.47 -12.90 -20.79
C LEU A 24 -15.16 -12.07 -22.04
N SER A 25 -15.62 -10.80 -22.12
CA SER A 25 -15.33 -9.92 -23.25
C SER A 25 -13.87 -9.49 -23.34
N HIS A 26 -13.13 -9.51 -22.24
CA HIS A 26 -11.71 -9.13 -22.17
C HIS A 26 -10.74 -10.32 -22.35
N LYS A 27 -11.22 -11.46 -22.84
CA LYS A 27 -10.38 -12.63 -23.07
C LYS A 27 -9.21 -12.29 -24.02
N PRO A 28 -7.94 -12.45 -23.59
CA PRO A 28 -6.79 -12.14 -24.42
C PRO A 28 -6.76 -12.98 -25.71
N SER A 29 -6.27 -12.38 -26.80
CA SER A 29 -6.14 -13.06 -28.10
C SER A 29 -5.14 -14.23 -28.05
N LEU A 30 -5.35 -15.25 -28.89
CA LEU A 30 -4.58 -16.51 -28.87
C LEU A 30 -3.08 -16.31 -29.12
N LEU A 31 -2.72 -15.34 -29.98
CA LEU A 31 -1.35 -15.09 -30.44
C LEU A 31 -0.53 -14.21 -29.49
N TRP A 32 -1.18 -13.27 -28.79
CA TRP A 32 -0.48 -12.30 -27.94
C TRP A 32 -0.51 -12.65 -26.44
N GLY A 33 -1.59 -13.25 -25.94
CA GLY A 33 -1.79 -13.49 -24.50
C GLY A 33 -1.04 -14.71 -23.92
N THR A 34 -0.43 -15.55 -24.77
CA THR A 34 0.39 -16.70 -24.34
C THR A 34 1.81 -16.30 -23.99
N LEU A 35 2.34 -15.25 -24.61
CA LEU A 35 3.71 -14.74 -24.38
C LEU A 35 3.79 -13.80 -23.16
N SER A 36 2.73 -13.04 -22.86
CA SER A 36 2.66 -12.14 -21.69
C SER A 36 2.22 -12.83 -20.39
N GLY A 37 1.63 -14.03 -20.50
CA GLY A 37 1.00 -14.74 -19.38
C GLY A 37 -0.45 -14.33 -19.10
N ASP A 38 -0.96 -13.30 -19.77
CA ASP A 38 -2.29 -12.74 -19.49
C ASP A 38 -3.41 -13.75 -19.67
N ARG A 39 -3.27 -14.72 -20.59
CA ARG A 39 -4.32 -15.70 -20.85
C ARG A 39 -4.58 -16.66 -19.69
N TRP A 40 -3.53 -17.14 -19.02
CA TRP A 40 -3.72 -18.06 -17.90
C TRP A 40 -4.12 -17.30 -16.62
N ARG A 41 -3.66 -16.05 -16.47
CA ARG A 41 -4.14 -15.14 -15.42
C ARG A 41 -5.62 -14.82 -15.62
N HIS A 42 -6.05 -14.49 -16.84
CA HIS A 42 -7.46 -14.33 -17.20
C HIS A 42 -8.28 -15.55 -16.76
N LYS A 43 -7.87 -16.77 -17.13
CA LYS A 43 -8.51 -18.00 -16.66
C LYS A 43 -8.53 -18.11 -15.13
N SER A 44 -7.43 -17.74 -14.46
CA SER A 44 -7.37 -17.70 -12.99
C SER A 44 -8.41 -16.74 -12.42
N MET A 45 -8.57 -15.52 -12.97
CA MET A 45 -9.60 -14.58 -12.51
C MET A 45 -11.00 -15.17 -12.65
N GLY A 46 -11.29 -15.87 -13.76
CA GLY A 46 -12.55 -16.56 -13.95
C GLY A 46 -12.90 -17.52 -12.79
N LEU A 47 -11.93 -18.34 -12.35
CA LEU A 47 -12.10 -19.24 -11.20
C LEU A 47 -12.36 -18.48 -9.88
N THR A 48 -11.74 -17.31 -9.70
CA THR A 48 -12.03 -16.44 -8.55
C THR A 48 -13.46 -15.90 -8.63
N LEU A 49 -13.89 -15.42 -9.80
CA LEU A 49 -15.23 -14.92 -10.02
C LEU A 49 -16.28 -16.00 -9.75
N GLU A 50 -16.05 -17.25 -10.15
CA GLU A 50 -16.95 -18.38 -9.82
C GLU A 50 -17.23 -18.48 -8.32
N HIS A 51 -16.19 -18.50 -7.48
CA HIS A 51 -16.32 -18.66 -6.04
C HIS A 51 -16.98 -17.46 -5.35
N ILE A 52 -16.67 -16.24 -5.80
CA ILE A 52 -17.10 -15.03 -5.09
C ILE A 52 -18.45 -14.52 -5.59
N THR A 53 -18.95 -14.97 -6.74
CA THR A 53 -20.25 -14.54 -7.28
C THR A 53 -21.36 -15.57 -7.03
N ASP A 54 -21.00 -16.83 -6.80
CA ASP A 54 -21.93 -17.83 -6.29
C ASP A 54 -22.20 -17.60 -4.78
N PRO A 55 -23.47 -17.41 -4.36
CA PRO A 55 -23.79 -17.12 -2.97
C PRO A 55 -23.39 -18.22 -1.97
N GLU A 56 -23.51 -19.50 -2.34
CA GLU A 56 -23.23 -20.63 -1.45
C GLU A 56 -21.73 -20.86 -1.29
N MET A 57 -20.99 -20.76 -2.40
CA MET A 57 -19.53 -20.81 -2.36
C MET A 57 -18.96 -19.64 -1.55
N PHE A 58 -19.46 -18.42 -1.75
CA PHE A 58 -18.99 -17.26 -1.00
C PHE A 58 -19.35 -17.33 0.49
N ASP A 59 -20.54 -17.83 0.85
CA ASP A 59 -20.90 -18.08 2.26
C ASP A 59 -19.98 -19.12 2.91
N THR A 60 -19.61 -20.16 2.15
CA THR A 60 -18.64 -21.17 2.59
C THR A 60 -17.26 -20.54 2.85
N LEU A 61 -16.79 -19.67 1.96
CA LEU A 61 -15.52 -18.94 2.14
C LEU A 61 -15.54 -18.05 3.39
N GLN A 62 -16.62 -17.28 3.60
CA GLN A 62 -16.79 -16.44 4.79
C GLN A 62 -16.82 -17.30 6.06
N SER A 63 -17.56 -18.40 6.04
CA SER A 63 -17.65 -19.33 7.17
C SER A 63 -16.28 -19.87 7.56
N HIS A 64 -15.49 -20.34 6.60
CA HIS A 64 -14.12 -20.80 6.87
C HIS A 64 -13.24 -19.66 7.42
N ALA A 65 -13.25 -18.49 6.79
CA ALA A 65 -12.47 -17.33 7.21
C ALA A 65 -12.72 -16.93 8.67
N PHE A 66 -13.99 -16.76 9.06
CA PHE A 66 -14.33 -16.30 10.40
C PHE A 66 -14.23 -17.41 11.46
N ASN A 67 -14.43 -18.69 11.09
CA ASN A 67 -14.17 -19.81 11.99
C ASN A 67 -12.67 -19.95 12.29
N ASN A 68 -11.80 -19.82 11.27
CA ASN A 68 -10.36 -19.83 11.45
C ASN A 68 -9.91 -18.67 12.34
N LEU A 69 -10.36 -17.44 12.06
CA LEU A 69 -10.06 -16.28 12.90
C LEU A 69 -10.50 -16.48 14.36
N LYS A 70 -11.70 -17.03 14.57
CA LYS A 70 -12.20 -17.35 15.93
C LYS A 70 -11.29 -18.37 16.63
N SER A 71 -10.77 -19.35 15.90
CA SER A 71 -9.83 -20.33 16.45
C SER A 71 -8.49 -19.67 16.78
N TRP A 72 -7.90 -18.92 15.85
CA TRP A 72 -6.61 -18.24 16.03
C TRP A 72 -6.61 -17.21 17.16
N LYS A 73 -7.75 -16.56 17.42
CA LYS A 73 -7.93 -15.66 18.57
C LYS A 73 -7.67 -16.33 19.93
N LYS A 74 -7.80 -17.66 20.04
CA LYS A 74 -7.59 -18.40 21.30
C LYS A 74 -6.10 -18.50 21.68
N GLU A 75 -5.22 -18.52 20.68
CA GLU A 75 -3.77 -18.72 20.83
C GLU A 75 -2.99 -17.48 20.34
N LYS A 76 -3.65 -16.32 20.30
CA LYS A 76 -3.06 -15.10 19.77
C LYS A 76 -1.89 -14.62 20.62
N VAL A 77 -0.91 -14.03 19.94
CA VAL A 77 0.17 -13.25 20.56
C VAL A 77 -0.04 -11.78 20.23
N ASP A 78 0.31 -10.85 21.11
CA ASP A 78 0.20 -9.43 20.79
C ASP A 78 1.22 -9.01 19.70
N PRO A 79 0.84 -8.15 18.74
CA PRO A 79 1.78 -7.61 17.75
C PRO A 79 2.92 -6.82 18.40
N PRO A 80 4.13 -6.84 17.79
CA PRO A 80 5.24 -6.03 18.29
C PRO A 80 4.97 -4.54 18.04
N LYS A 81 5.58 -3.67 18.86
CA LYS A 81 5.43 -2.21 18.75
C LYS A 81 6.45 -1.58 17.79
N LYS A 82 6.48 -2.02 16.54
CA LYS A 82 7.46 -1.56 15.54
C LYS A 82 6.96 -1.67 14.11
N VAL A 83 7.67 -1.02 13.21
CA VAL A 83 7.60 -1.29 11.78
C VAL A 83 8.50 -2.48 11.44
N GLU A 84 8.02 -3.38 10.58
CA GLU A 84 8.82 -4.48 10.02
C GLU A 84 8.80 -4.41 8.49
N VAL A 85 9.97 -4.56 7.87
CA VAL A 85 10.08 -4.72 6.42
C VAL A 85 10.56 -6.13 6.13
N VAL A 86 9.73 -6.90 5.41
CA VAL A 86 9.94 -8.33 5.16
C VAL A 86 9.98 -8.63 3.67
N GLN A 87 10.86 -9.53 3.27
CA GLN A 87 10.98 -9.96 1.87
C GLN A 87 10.01 -11.11 1.58
N GLN A 88 8.72 -10.81 1.52
CA GLN A 88 7.65 -11.80 1.40
C GLN A 88 6.45 -11.22 0.64
N ASP A 89 5.63 -12.10 0.08
CA ASP A 89 4.34 -11.77 -0.54
C ASP A 89 3.36 -11.18 0.50
N PHE A 90 2.66 -10.11 0.11
CA PHE A 90 1.76 -9.39 1.00
C PHE A 90 0.61 -10.25 1.54
N GLY A 91 0.06 -11.16 0.73
CA GLY A 91 -1.03 -12.04 1.15
C GLY A 91 -0.56 -13.18 2.05
N VAL A 92 0.66 -13.70 1.83
CA VAL A 92 1.29 -14.66 2.73
C VAL A 92 1.58 -14.01 4.09
N THR A 93 2.19 -12.82 4.10
CA THR A 93 2.39 -12.04 5.33
C THR A 93 1.07 -11.76 6.03
N ALA A 94 0.02 -11.39 5.29
CA ALA A 94 -1.30 -11.15 5.86
C ALA A 94 -1.91 -12.39 6.53
N LEU A 95 -1.76 -13.58 5.92
CA LEU A 95 -2.19 -14.84 6.53
C LEU A 95 -1.44 -15.10 7.83
N GLU A 96 -0.11 -15.01 7.80
CA GLU A 96 0.75 -15.29 8.95
C GLU A 96 0.43 -14.37 10.13
N LEU A 97 0.31 -13.07 9.88
CA LEU A 97 0.01 -12.08 10.92
C LEU A 97 -1.43 -12.21 11.45
N THR A 98 -2.40 -12.42 10.56
CA THR A 98 -3.80 -12.64 10.95
C THR A 98 -3.93 -13.87 11.86
N LYS A 99 -3.24 -14.96 11.50
CA LYS A 99 -3.20 -16.18 12.30
C LYS A 99 -2.47 -15.99 13.63
N LYS A 100 -1.30 -15.38 13.61
CA LYS A 100 -0.47 -15.19 14.81
C LYS A 100 -1.10 -14.26 15.84
N HIS A 101 -1.76 -13.20 15.38
CA HIS A 101 -2.28 -12.14 16.24
C HIS A 101 -3.79 -12.24 16.46
N GLY A 102 -4.48 -13.14 15.75
CA GLY A 102 -5.93 -13.32 15.87
C GLY A 102 -6.71 -12.04 15.54
N LYS A 103 -6.19 -11.18 14.67
CA LYS A 103 -6.77 -9.89 14.27
C LYS A 103 -6.89 -9.82 12.76
N VAL A 104 -7.89 -9.08 12.27
CA VAL A 104 -8.06 -8.79 10.85
C VAL A 104 -7.20 -7.58 10.52
N TYR A 105 -6.25 -7.73 9.59
CA TYR A 105 -5.36 -6.63 9.19
C TYR A 105 -5.96 -5.83 8.04
N PRO A 106 -5.87 -4.48 8.07
CA PRO A 106 -5.92 -3.65 6.88
C PRO A 106 -4.74 -3.97 5.95
N VAL A 107 -5.03 -4.25 4.69
CA VAL A 107 -4.03 -4.51 3.64
C VAL A 107 -4.20 -3.48 2.55
N LEU A 108 -3.12 -2.77 2.23
CA LEU A 108 -3.10 -1.77 1.18
C LEU A 108 -3.28 -2.44 -0.19
N ASN A 109 -4.38 -2.09 -0.86
CA ASN A 109 -4.51 -2.22 -2.30
C ASN A 109 -3.88 -0.98 -2.94
N MET A 110 -2.79 -1.18 -3.68
CA MET A 110 -2.05 -0.14 -4.40
C MET A 110 -2.80 0.22 -5.69
N ALA A 111 -3.96 0.85 -5.51
CA ALA A 111 -5.00 0.90 -6.52
C ALA A 111 -4.66 1.77 -7.73
N ASN A 112 -5.08 1.32 -8.90
CA ASN A 112 -5.23 2.16 -10.08
C ASN A 112 -6.24 3.28 -9.80
N SER A 113 -5.95 4.48 -10.30
CA SER A 113 -6.76 5.67 -10.02
C SER A 113 -8.06 5.74 -10.82
N LEU A 114 -8.22 4.92 -11.88
CA LEU A 114 -9.32 4.96 -12.83
C LEU A 114 -10.07 3.62 -12.92
N PHE A 115 -9.33 2.51 -13.01
CA PHE A 115 -9.87 1.16 -13.23
C PHE A 115 -9.88 0.36 -11.92
N PRO A 116 -11.04 -0.03 -11.38
CA PRO A 116 -11.11 -0.83 -10.17
C PRO A 116 -10.49 -2.21 -10.42
N GLY A 117 -9.46 -2.57 -9.65
CA GLY A 117 -8.76 -3.84 -9.85
C GLY A 117 -7.71 -3.79 -10.94
N GLY A 118 -7.36 -2.61 -11.45
CA GLY A 118 -6.39 -2.46 -12.53
C GLY A 118 -6.79 -3.30 -13.75
N ALA A 119 -5.87 -4.14 -14.20
CA ALA A 119 -6.07 -5.05 -15.33
C ALA A 119 -6.45 -6.49 -14.90
N ALA A 120 -7.03 -6.70 -13.70
CA ALA A 120 -7.29 -8.05 -13.17
C ALA A 120 -8.24 -8.88 -14.04
N LEU A 121 -9.23 -8.24 -14.67
CA LEU A 121 -10.20 -8.93 -15.53
C LEU A 121 -9.58 -9.33 -16.87
N GLU A 122 -8.50 -8.67 -17.27
CA GLU A 122 -7.71 -8.84 -18.48
C GLU A 122 -6.51 -9.79 -18.27
N GLY A 123 -6.09 -10.00 -17.01
CA GLY A 123 -4.98 -10.87 -16.64
C GLY A 123 -3.68 -10.14 -16.29
N GLY A 124 -3.74 -8.91 -15.78
CA GLY A 124 -2.59 -8.18 -15.25
C GLY A 124 -1.98 -8.85 -14.00
N SER A 125 -0.80 -8.38 -13.59
CA SER A 125 0.00 -9.05 -12.57
C SER A 125 0.62 -8.13 -11.51
N ALA A 126 0.24 -6.85 -11.46
CA ALA A 126 0.71 -6.00 -10.38
C ALA A 126 0.02 -6.37 -9.06
N GLN A 127 0.34 -5.63 -7.99
CA GLN A 127 -0.12 -5.98 -6.64
C GLN A 127 -1.65 -5.95 -6.50
N GLU A 128 -2.31 -4.98 -7.13
CA GLU A 128 -3.77 -4.88 -7.13
C GLU A 128 -4.40 -6.10 -7.83
N GLU A 129 -3.92 -6.46 -9.02
CA GLU A 129 -4.44 -7.61 -9.76
C GLU A 129 -4.21 -8.91 -9.00
N ASN A 130 -3.02 -9.09 -8.41
CA ASN A 130 -2.74 -10.23 -7.54
C ASN A 130 -3.72 -10.31 -6.36
N MET A 131 -4.06 -9.18 -5.73
CA MET A 131 -5.06 -9.17 -4.65
C MET A 131 -6.43 -9.63 -5.17
N TRP A 132 -6.82 -9.19 -6.37
CA TRP A 132 -8.10 -9.54 -6.99
C TRP A 132 -8.16 -11.00 -7.41
N HIS A 133 -7.10 -11.56 -7.97
CA HIS A 133 -7.01 -13.00 -8.27
C HIS A 133 -7.16 -13.85 -7.00
N ARG A 134 -6.86 -13.31 -5.82
CA ARG A 134 -6.71 -14.10 -4.59
C ARG A 134 -7.82 -13.93 -3.57
N SER A 135 -8.72 -12.99 -3.80
CA SER A 135 -9.67 -12.55 -2.79
C SER A 135 -11.04 -12.17 -3.35
N SER A 136 -11.94 -11.77 -2.46
CA SER A 136 -13.29 -11.31 -2.81
C SER A 136 -13.39 -9.86 -3.28
N CYS A 137 -12.27 -9.12 -3.41
CA CYS A 137 -12.28 -7.69 -3.75
C CYS A 137 -13.07 -7.34 -5.01
N ALA A 138 -13.09 -8.22 -6.02
CA ALA A 138 -13.84 -7.99 -7.26
C ALA A 138 -15.37 -7.88 -7.05
N ARG A 139 -15.91 -8.33 -5.91
CA ARG A 139 -17.32 -8.06 -5.53
C ARG A 139 -17.60 -6.56 -5.39
N SER A 140 -16.58 -5.75 -5.12
CA SER A 140 -16.70 -4.30 -5.00
C SER A 140 -17.05 -3.58 -6.31
N LEU A 141 -16.99 -4.26 -7.46
CA LEU A 141 -17.46 -3.70 -8.74
C LEU A 141 -18.94 -3.31 -8.72
N LEU A 142 -19.70 -3.80 -7.74
CA LEU A 142 -21.11 -3.44 -7.52
C LEU A 142 -21.31 -2.40 -6.42
N SER A 143 -20.22 -1.87 -5.86
CA SER A 143 -20.26 -0.86 -4.79
C SER A 143 -20.54 0.53 -5.37
N LYS A 144 -21.06 1.42 -4.51
CA LYS A 144 -21.23 2.84 -4.85
C LYS A 144 -19.89 3.44 -5.28
N GLY A 145 -19.92 4.28 -6.31
CA GLY A 145 -18.74 4.97 -6.81
C GLY A 145 -18.00 4.24 -7.94
N ILE A 146 -18.48 3.06 -8.34
CA ILE A 146 -18.05 2.34 -9.53
C ILE A 146 -19.24 2.25 -10.48
N TYR A 147 -19.00 2.49 -11.77
CA TYR A 147 -19.98 2.31 -12.82
C TYR A 147 -19.38 1.50 -13.97
N TYR A 148 -20.25 0.94 -14.80
CA TYR A 148 -19.85 0.28 -16.03
C TYR A 148 -19.98 1.25 -17.20
N ASP A 149 -18.90 1.41 -17.96
CA ASP A 149 -18.83 2.21 -19.17
C ASP A 149 -19.15 1.32 -20.37
N GLU A 150 -20.32 1.52 -21.00
CA GLU A 150 -20.77 0.69 -22.13
C GLU A 150 -19.92 0.88 -23.39
N GLU A 151 -19.32 2.07 -23.59
CA GLU A 151 -18.50 2.39 -24.77
C GLU A 151 -17.14 1.70 -24.67
N ARG A 152 -16.49 1.83 -23.51
CA ARG A 152 -15.17 1.23 -23.23
C ARG A 152 -15.25 -0.22 -22.79
N LYS A 153 -16.46 -0.69 -22.50
CA LYS A 153 -16.77 -2.03 -21.98
C LYS A 153 -16.01 -2.40 -20.71
N CYS A 154 -15.71 -1.43 -19.86
CA CYS A 154 -14.95 -1.64 -18.62
C CYS A 154 -15.61 -0.96 -17.42
N PHE A 155 -15.17 -1.33 -16.22
CA PHE A 155 -15.60 -0.65 -14.99
C PHE A 155 -14.70 0.55 -14.71
N LEU A 156 -15.29 1.65 -14.28
CA LEU A 156 -14.61 2.89 -13.96
C LEU A 156 -15.03 3.40 -12.59
N TYR A 157 -14.09 4.03 -11.88
CA TYR A 157 -14.39 4.86 -10.73
C TYR A 157 -15.05 6.17 -11.16
N ASP A 158 -16.07 6.61 -10.42
CA ASP A 158 -16.60 7.97 -10.54
C ASP A 158 -15.62 9.01 -9.99
N ASP A 159 -15.81 10.28 -10.34
CA ASP A 159 -14.91 11.38 -9.96
C ASP A 159 -14.68 11.49 -8.45
N HIS A 160 -15.74 11.29 -7.67
CA HIS A 160 -15.63 11.33 -6.21
C HIS A 160 -14.72 10.20 -5.70
N THR A 161 -14.89 8.99 -6.22
CA THR A 161 -14.09 7.82 -5.81
C THR A 161 -12.65 7.96 -6.26
N ARG A 162 -12.40 8.47 -7.47
CA ARG A 162 -11.03 8.79 -7.92
C ARG A 162 -10.34 9.76 -6.96
N ARG A 163 -11.03 10.82 -6.55
CA ARG A 163 -10.55 11.78 -5.54
C ARG A 163 -10.38 11.13 -4.16
N LEU A 164 -11.24 10.20 -3.78
CA LEU A 164 -11.10 9.47 -2.52
C LEU A 164 -9.82 8.63 -2.53
N LEU A 165 -9.58 7.85 -3.58
CA LEU A 165 -8.39 7.01 -3.72
C LEU A 165 -7.09 7.82 -3.74
N SER A 166 -7.12 9.02 -4.33
CA SER A 166 -5.98 9.94 -4.35
C SER A 166 -5.87 10.81 -3.09
N GLY A 167 -6.64 10.53 -2.03
CA GLY A 167 -6.58 11.28 -0.78
C GLY A 167 -7.07 12.73 -0.89
N GLN A 168 -7.86 13.09 -1.89
CA GLN A 168 -8.35 14.45 -2.14
C GLN A 168 -9.75 14.71 -1.56
N VAL A 169 -10.36 13.70 -0.93
CA VAL A 169 -11.62 13.87 -0.19
C VAL A 169 -11.31 14.27 1.24
N LYS A 170 -11.78 15.46 1.61
CA LYS A 170 -11.65 16.00 2.96
C LYS A 170 -12.47 15.17 3.95
N MET A 171 -11.96 14.98 5.15
CA MET A 171 -12.74 14.40 6.24
C MET A 171 -13.90 15.34 6.63
N SER A 172 -15.06 14.76 6.97
CA SER A 172 -16.21 15.53 7.46
C SER A 172 -15.92 16.16 8.83
N PRO A 173 -16.73 17.14 9.29
CA PRO A 173 -16.57 17.71 10.63
C PRO A 173 -16.55 16.64 11.75
N ASP A 174 -17.40 15.62 11.67
CA ASP A 174 -17.47 14.53 12.65
C ASP A 174 -16.24 13.62 12.60
N GLU A 175 -15.72 13.36 11.39
CA GLU A 175 -14.48 12.61 11.20
C GLU A 175 -13.28 13.38 11.72
N LEU A 176 -13.18 14.69 11.46
CA LEU A 176 -12.13 15.56 11.99
C LEU A 176 -12.19 15.66 13.51
N HIS A 177 -13.38 15.75 14.10
CA HIS A 177 -13.57 15.70 15.54
C HIS A 177 -13.07 14.37 16.11
N SER A 178 -13.51 13.26 15.52
CA SER A 178 -13.11 11.91 15.93
C SER A 178 -11.59 11.70 15.81
N LEU A 179 -10.99 12.14 14.70
CA LEU A 179 -9.55 12.09 14.49
C LEU A 179 -8.81 12.97 15.50
N SER A 180 -9.30 14.18 15.78
CA SER A 180 -8.71 15.09 16.77
C SER A 180 -8.68 14.47 18.17
N VAL A 181 -9.80 13.87 18.60
CA VAL A 181 -9.90 13.14 19.88
C VAL A 181 -8.90 12.00 19.93
N ARG A 182 -8.84 11.17 18.88
CA ARG A 182 -7.90 10.03 18.81
C ARG A 182 -6.43 10.48 18.77
N ARG A 183 -6.12 11.55 18.04
CA ARG A 183 -4.77 12.12 17.93
C ARG A 183 -4.34 12.87 19.18
N GLY A 184 -5.30 13.33 20.00
CA GLY A 184 -5.05 14.16 21.18
C GLY A 184 -4.56 15.57 20.83
N ILE A 185 -4.83 16.02 19.61
CA ILE A 185 -4.48 17.35 19.08
C ILE A 185 -5.63 17.84 18.19
N LYS A 186 -5.85 19.15 18.11
CA LYS A 186 -6.84 19.70 17.19
C LYS A 186 -6.34 19.53 15.75
N ILE A 187 -7.12 18.82 14.93
CA ILE A 187 -6.87 18.64 13.49
C ILE A 187 -7.89 19.49 12.73
N PRO A 188 -7.50 20.68 12.24
CA PRO A 188 -8.42 21.56 11.51
C PRO A 188 -8.73 21.04 10.11
N GLU A 189 -7.85 20.23 9.54
CA GLU A 189 -7.93 19.72 8.18
C GLU A 189 -7.20 18.38 8.08
N ALA A 190 -7.86 17.41 7.46
CA ALA A 190 -7.32 16.10 7.11
C ALA A 190 -8.13 15.52 5.96
N TYR A 191 -7.53 14.56 5.29
CA TYR A 191 -8.10 13.89 4.13
C TYR A 191 -8.10 12.39 4.37
N LYS A 192 -8.90 11.67 3.58
CA LYS A 192 -9.05 10.23 3.73
C LYS A 192 -8.93 9.51 2.40
N VAL A 193 -8.62 8.23 2.49
CA VAL A 193 -8.69 7.27 1.39
C VAL A 193 -9.83 6.29 1.64
N PHE A 194 -10.09 5.42 0.66
CA PHE A 194 -11.12 4.40 0.83
C PHE A 194 -10.62 3.30 1.76
N MET A 195 -11.43 2.92 2.75
CA MET A 195 -11.24 1.70 3.53
C MET A 195 -12.60 1.03 3.69
N ASP A 196 -12.68 -0.24 3.29
CA ASP A 196 -13.91 -1.02 3.41
C ASP A 196 -14.22 -1.28 4.90
N GLU A 197 -15.50 -1.13 5.26
CA GLU A 197 -15.97 -1.43 6.61
C GLU A 197 -16.21 -2.93 6.80
N HIS A 198 -16.40 -3.66 5.70
CA HIS A 198 -16.59 -5.10 5.69
C HIS A 198 -15.30 -5.80 5.28
N PRO A 199 -14.87 -6.84 6.01
CA PRO A 199 -13.71 -7.63 5.60
C PRO A 199 -13.94 -8.34 4.27
N GLN A 200 -12.91 -8.32 3.43
CA GLN A 200 -12.77 -9.18 2.26
C GLN A 200 -12.16 -10.53 2.66
N ILE A 201 -12.32 -11.55 1.82
CA ILE A 201 -11.84 -12.92 2.10
C ILE A 201 -10.69 -13.28 1.17
N PHE A 202 -9.53 -13.61 1.72
CA PHE A 202 -8.45 -14.29 0.99
C PHE A 202 -8.69 -15.79 0.96
N PHE A 203 -8.67 -16.37 -0.22
CA PHE A 203 -8.92 -17.81 -0.41
C PHE A 203 -8.04 -18.48 -1.46
N ARG A 204 -7.12 -17.74 -2.12
CA ARG A 204 -6.13 -18.32 -3.04
C ARG A 204 -4.71 -17.86 -2.73
N GLY A 205 -3.75 -18.74 -3.05
CA GLY A 205 -2.32 -18.53 -2.87
C GLY A 205 -1.71 -17.50 -3.83
N PRO A 206 -0.43 -17.16 -3.66
CA PRO A 206 0.26 -16.17 -4.49
C PRO A 206 0.51 -16.64 -5.93
N GLU A 207 0.86 -15.69 -6.80
CA GLU A 207 1.57 -16.00 -8.05
C GLU A 207 2.97 -16.55 -7.71
N ILE A 208 3.35 -17.65 -8.34
CA ILE A 208 4.63 -18.31 -8.12
C ILE A 208 5.53 -18.03 -9.31
N LEU A 209 6.67 -17.38 -9.03
CA LEU A 209 7.72 -17.14 -10.01
C LEU A 209 8.76 -18.27 -9.90
N VAL A 210 9.03 -18.95 -11.01
CA VAL A 210 10.05 -20.00 -11.10
C VAL A 210 11.27 -19.51 -11.89
N PRO A 211 12.50 -19.85 -11.48
CA PRO A 211 13.68 -19.50 -12.24
C PRO A 211 13.73 -20.29 -13.55
N THR A 212 14.08 -19.60 -14.63
CA THR A 212 14.34 -20.16 -15.95
C THR A 212 15.75 -19.79 -16.37
N TYR A 213 16.52 -20.78 -16.81
CA TYR A 213 17.85 -20.58 -17.35
C TYR A 213 17.74 -20.15 -18.82
N SER A 214 18.09 -18.90 -19.13
CA SER A 214 18.19 -18.42 -20.51
C SER A 214 19.64 -18.58 -21.00
N ASP A 215 19.88 -19.59 -21.85
CA ASP A 215 21.11 -19.92 -22.60
C ASP A 215 22.45 -19.93 -21.84
N GLU A 216 23.30 -20.93 -22.16
CA GLU A 216 24.64 -21.17 -21.59
C GLU A 216 25.63 -19.99 -21.70
N PHE A 217 25.26 -18.90 -22.39
CA PHE A 217 26.09 -17.71 -22.62
C PHE A 217 25.71 -16.51 -21.73
N THR A 218 24.58 -16.52 -21.03
CA THR A 218 24.22 -15.42 -20.12
C THR A 218 23.93 -15.95 -18.73
N SER A 219 24.78 -15.61 -17.76
CA SER A 219 24.65 -15.95 -16.34
C SER A 219 23.49 -15.23 -15.62
N LYS A 220 22.46 -14.77 -16.34
CA LYS A 220 21.29 -14.09 -15.78
C LYS A 220 20.13 -15.07 -15.61
N ILE A 221 19.78 -15.36 -14.37
CA ILE A 221 18.57 -16.11 -14.02
C ILE A 221 17.36 -15.21 -14.30
N GLN A 222 16.48 -15.64 -15.20
CA GLN A 222 15.17 -15.02 -15.38
C GLN A 222 14.14 -15.73 -14.51
N PHE A 223 13.10 -15.05 -14.10
CA PHE A 223 11.97 -15.59 -13.37
C PHE A 223 10.69 -15.39 -14.19
N ILE A 224 9.95 -16.48 -14.40
CA ILE A 224 8.69 -16.49 -15.15
C ILE A 224 7.59 -17.03 -14.23
N ALA A 225 6.38 -16.50 -14.35
CA ALA A 225 5.24 -16.99 -13.58
C ALA A 225 4.81 -18.39 -14.05
N ASP A 226 4.69 -19.32 -13.12
CA ASP A 226 4.26 -20.69 -13.37
C ASP A 226 2.72 -20.79 -13.32
N ASN A 227 2.09 -21.17 -14.42
CA ASN A 227 0.63 -21.18 -14.53
C ASN A 227 -0.06 -22.35 -13.78
N VAL A 228 0.69 -23.37 -13.36
CA VAL A 228 0.17 -24.53 -12.61
C VAL A 228 0.27 -24.28 -11.12
N LEU A 229 1.39 -23.72 -10.66
CA LEU A 229 1.68 -23.48 -9.25
C LEU A 229 1.05 -22.18 -8.73
N SER A 230 0.70 -21.24 -9.61
CA SER A 230 0.15 -19.93 -9.24
C SER A 230 -1.33 -19.96 -8.87
N TYR A 231 -1.70 -19.14 -7.89
CA TYR A 231 -3.08 -18.95 -7.43
C TYR A 231 -3.83 -20.23 -7.04
N PRO A 232 -3.22 -21.21 -6.33
CA PRO A 232 -3.95 -22.39 -5.89
C PRO A 232 -5.05 -22.01 -4.89
N LEU A 233 -6.16 -22.75 -4.85
CA LEU A 233 -7.10 -22.63 -3.74
C LEU A 233 -6.37 -22.93 -2.42
N LEU A 234 -6.58 -22.08 -1.42
CA LEU A 234 -6.04 -22.33 -0.08
C LEU A 234 -6.79 -23.50 0.55
N SER A 235 -6.10 -24.25 1.42
CA SER A 235 -6.78 -25.20 2.29
C SER A 235 -7.76 -24.44 3.20
N LYS A 236 -8.84 -25.11 3.63
CA LYS A 236 -9.94 -24.48 4.38
C LYS A 236 -9.44 -23.79 5.66
N GLU A 237 -8.37 -24.28 6.26
CA GLU A 237 -7.72 -23.78 7.49
C GLU A 237 -6.84 -22.57 7.24
N LYS A 238 -6.60 -22.19 5.97
CA LYS A 238 -5.78 -21.03 5.57
C LYS A 238 -6.60 -19.90 4.96
N ILE A 239 -7.92 -20.06 4.78
CA ILE A 239 -8.81 -19.00 4.33
C ILE A 239 -8.98 -17.99 5.48
N PHE A 240 -8.90 -16.69 5.20
CA PHE A 240 -8.91 -15.66 6.25
C PHE A 240 -9.51 -14.33 5.78
N PRO A 241 -10.05 -13.52 6.71
CA PRO A 241 -10.57 -12.20 6.40
C PRO A 241 -9.45 -11.14 6.49
N PHE A 242 -9.58 -10.05 5.73
CA PHE A 242 -8.75 -8.85 5.82
C PHE A 242 -9.59 -7.60 5.52
N TYR A 243 -9.16 -6.42 5.98
CA TYR A 243 -9.77 -5.16 5.55
C TYR A 243 -9.02 -4.65 4.33
N GLU A 244 -9.73 -4.24 3.29
CA GLU A 244 -9.09 -3.59 2.14
C GLU A 244 -9.02 -2.08 2.37
N ILE A 245 -7.82 -1.50 2.26
CA ILE A 245 -7.64 -0.05 2.18
C ILE A 245 -7.08 0.29 0.79
N ARG A 246 -7.81 1.10 0.02
CA ARG A 246 -7.44 1.44 -1.36
C ARG A 246 -6.92 2.87 -1.42
N ALA A 247 -5.71 3.02 -1.95
CA ALA A 247 -5.12 4.32 -2.22
C ALA A 247 -4.30 4.27 -3.51
N SER A 248 -4.42 5.31 -4.35
CA SER A 248 -3.65 5.44 -5.58
C SER A 248 -2.42 6.32 -5.37
N ALA A 249 -1.24 5.80 -5.71
CA ALA A 249 -0.03 6.61 -5.72
C ALA A 249 -0.05 7.58 -6.91
N PRO A 250 0.78 8.64 -6.92
CA PRO A 250 0.97 9.46 -8.11
C PRO A 250 1.46 8.59 -9.28
N GLU A 251 0.84 8.75 -10.44
CA GLU A 251 1.23 8.03 -11.66
C GLU A 251 2.24 8.87 -12.44
N LEU A 252 3.48 8.37 -12.56
CA LEU A 252 4.59 9.04 -13.22
C LEU A 252 4.98 8.40 -14.57
N VAL A 253 4.17 7.47 -15.07
CA VAL A 253 4.41 6.84 -16.38
C VAL A 253 4.45 7.90 -17.46
N GLY A 254 5.53 7.90 -18.26
CA GLY A 254 5.73 8.87 -19.34
C GLY A 254 6.03 10.30 -18.89
N LYS A 255 6.24 10.54 -17.58
CA LYS A 255 6.64 11.85 -17.05
C LYS A 255 8.14 11.88 -16.80
N GLU A 256 8.76 13.01 -17.12
CA GLU A 256 10.15 13.28 -16.74
C GLU A 256 10.21 13.53 -15.22
N ILE A 257 11.04 12.74 -14.52
CA ILE A 257 11.26 12.90 -13.08
C ILE A 257 12.52 13.75 -12.91
N ASP A 258 12.34 15.07 -12.93
CA ASP A 258 13.41 16.03 -12.70
C ASP A 258 13.42 16.46 -11.22
N LEU A 259 14.28 15.82 -10.43
CA LEU A 259 14.45 16.15 -9.02
C LEU A 259 15.33 17.38 -8.79
N GLU A 260 16.04 17.88 -9.81
CA GLU A 260 16.80 19.13 -9.74
C GLU A 260 15.89 20.34 -9.89
N ASN A 261 14.79 20.19 -10.63
CA ASN A 261 13.68 21.13 -10.63
C ASN A 261 12.95 21.14 -9.28
N LYS A 262 13.21 22.19 -8.50
CA LYS A 262 12.65 22.37 -7.15
C LYS A 262 11.12 22.42 -7.12
N ASP A 263 10.48 22.97 -8.15
CA ASP A 263 9.02 23.08 -8.19
C ASP A 263 8.39 21.71 -8.43
N PHE A 264 8.93 20.93 -9.38
CA PHE A 264 8.49 19.55 -9.60
C PHE A 264 8.73 18.68 -8.37
N ALA A 265 9.95 18.71 -7.82
CA ALA A 265 10.30 17.94 -6.62
C ALA A 265 9.39 18.29 -5.43
N GLY A 266 9.10 19.58 -5.24
CA GLY A 266 8.17 20.06 -4.21
C GLY A 266 6.74 19.55 -4.41
N GLN A 267 6.20 19.65 -5.63
CA GLN A 267 4.85 19.16 -5.95
C GLN A 267 4.73 17.64 -5.79
N TYR A 268 5.71 16.89 -6.31
CA TYR A 268 5.74 15.43 -6.25
C TYR A 268 5.83 14.92 -4.80
N THR A 269 6.78 15.43 -4.02
CA THR A 269 6.92 15.05 -2.61
C THR A 269 5.75 15.54 -1.76
N GLY A 270 5.17 16.70 -2.08
CA GLY A 270 3.96 17.24 -1.48
C GLY A 270 2.75 16.33 -1.69
N ASP A 271 2.48 15.92 -2.94
CA ASP A 271 1.38 14.99 -3.26
C ASP A 271 1.58 13.64 -2.56
N LEU A 272 2.77 13.04 -2.64
CA LEU A 272 3.07 11.78 -1.94
C LEU A 272 2.78 11.86 -0.44
N ARG A 273 3.26 12.91 0.22
CA ARG A 273 3.07 13.12 1.66
C ARG A 273 1.62 13.35 2.02
N HIS A 274 0.90 14.12 1.22
CA HIS A 274 -0.53 14.34 1.38
C HIS A 274 -1.29 13.01 1.35
N ARG A 275 -1.03 12.15 0.37
CA ARG A 275 -1.73 10.88 0.24
C ARG A 275 -1.33 9.86 1.30
N ILE A 276 -0.05 9.78 1.67
CA ILE A 276 0.43 8.93 2.78
C ILE A 276 -0.20 9.40 4.11
N SER A 277 -0.26 10.71 4.34
CA SER A 277 -0.97 11.28 5.49
C SER A 277 -2.44 10.84 5.50
N ALA A 278 -3.15 10.98 4.37
CA ALA A 278 -4.54 10.57 4.25
C ALA A 278 -4.74 9.07 4.51
N LEU A 279 -3.84 8.22 4.01
CA LEU A 279 -3.83 6.79 4.25
C LEU A 279 -3.71 6.46 5.75
N LEU A 280 -2.71 7.05 6.43
CA LEU A 280 -2.46 6.80 7.84
C LEU A 280 -3.56 7.40 8.74
N ASP A 281 -4.06 8.59 8.41
CA ASP A 281 -5.15 9.22 9.16
C ASP A 281 -6.46 8.45 8.98
N THR A 282 -6.70 7.83 7.82
CA THR A 282 -7.83 6.91 7.61
C THR A 282 -7.76 5.70 8.53
N LEU A 283 -6.58 5.07 8.66
CA LEU A 283 -6.37 3.96 9.59
C LEU A 283 -6.66 4.37 11.04
N ILE A 284 -6.14 5.52 11.47
CA ILE A 284 -6.37 6.04 12.83
C ILE A 284 -7.86 6.33 13.05
N LEU A 285 -8.52 7.00 12.10
CA LEU A 285 -9.95 7.31 12.15
C LEU A 285 -10.79 6.03 12.31
N LYS A 286 -10.45 4.98 11.55
CA LYS A 286 -11.10 3.65 11.61
C LYS A 286 -10.65 2.80 12.80
N GLY A 287 -9.82 3.34 13.69
CA GLY A 287 -9.37 2.67 14.92
C GLY A 287 -8.39 1.52 14.68
N GLN A 288 -7.73 1.48 13.53
CA GLN A 288 -6.76 0.46 13.18
C GLN A 288 -5.41 0.81 13.78
N THR A 289 -4.88 -0.08 14.60
CA THR A 289 -3.54 0.03 15.18
C THR A 289 -2.50 -0.74 14.39
N ASP A 290 -2.93 -1.63 13.51
CA ASP A 290 -2.08 -2.54 12.77
C ASP A 290 -2.38 -2.38 11.27
N ALA A 291 -1.38 -2.51 10.39
CA ALA A 291 -1.58 -2.40 8.94
C ALA A 291 -0.48 -3.11 8.13
N ILE A 292 -0.86 -3.62 6.96
CA ILE A 292 0.04 -4.17 5.95
C ILE A 292 0.04 -3.21 4.76
N LEU A 293 1.19 -2.60 4.51
CA LEU A 293 1.40 -1.63 3.43
C LEU A 293 2.27 -2.27 2.34
N GLY A 294 3.22 -1.53 1.76
CA GLY A 294 4.19 -2.06 0.82
C GLY A 294 4.90 -0.96 0.04
N ALA A 295 5.61 -1.34 -1.03
CA ALA A 295 6.31 -0.42 -1.93
C ALA A 295 5.35 0.38 -2.83
N TRP A 296 4.53 1.22 -2.21
CA TRP A 296 3.39 1.90 -2.85
C TRP A 296 3.81 2.77 -4.04
N GLY A 297 3.31 2.43 -5.24
CA GLY A 297 3.61 3.17 -6.47
C GLY A 297 5.03 2.99 -7.03
N CYS A 298 5.88 2.17 -6.40
CA CYS A 298 7.29 2.02 -6.76
C CYS A 298 7.55 1.06 -7.94
N GLY A 299 6.48 0.49 -8.50
CA GLY A 299 6.55 -0.39 -9.68
C GLY A 299 6.03 0.25 -10.95
N SER A 300 4.84 -0.17 -11.41
CA SER A 300 4.21 0.35 -12.64
C SER A 300 4.07 1.86 -12.67
N PHE A 301 3.88 2.53 -11.53
CA PHE A 301 3.71 3.99 -11.44
C PHE A 301 5.02 4.78 -11.36
N LYS A 302 6.17 4.10 -11.34
CA LYS A 302 7.52 4.69 -11.45
C LYS A 302 7.89 5.70 -10.35
N ASN A 303 7.25 5.62 -9.17
CA ASN A 303 7.69 6.40 -8.01
C ASN A 303 9.08 5.93 -7.56
N LYS A 304 9.90 6.84 -7.07
CA LYS A 304 11.24 6.53 -6.54
C LYS A 304 11.14 5.89 -5.15
N PRO A 305 11.63 4.66 -4.94
CA PRO A 305 11.43 3.95 -3.68
C PRO A 305 12.06 4.66 -2.49
N GLU A 306 13.18 5.37 -2.67
CA GLU A 306 13.83 6.15 -1.61
C GLU A 306 12.92 7.27 -1.10
N ILE A 307 12.32 8.03 -2.03
CA ILE A 307 11.43 9.14 -1.70
C ILE A 307 10.15 8.62 -1.01
N VAL A 308 9.57 7.53 -1.53
CA VAL A 308 8.37 6.93 -0.94
C VAL A 308 8.65 6.40 0.46
N ALA A 309 9.74 5.66 0.65
CA ALA A 309 10.11 5.10 1.95
C ALA A 309 10.47 6.18 2.98
N GLU A 310 11.16 7.25 2.57
CA GLU A 310 11.46 8.40 3.42
C GLU A 310 10.19 9.12 3.89
N ILE A 311 9.24 9.41 2.98
CA ILE A 311 7.98 10.06 3.34
C ILE A 311 7.13 9.16 4.24
N PHE A 312 7.07 7.85 3.98
CA PHE A 312 6.42 6.92 4.90
C PHE A 312 7.03 6.98 6.30
N ARG A 313 8.36 6.99 6.41
CA ARG A 313 9.04 7.10 7.71
C ARG A 313 8.61 8.36 8.45
N GLU A 314 8.71 9.52 7.80
CA GLU A 314 8.33 10.81 8.40
C GLU A 314 6.88 10.82 8.88
N GLU A 315 5.95 10.35 8.03
CA GLU A 315 4.53 10.38 8.34
C GLU A 315 4.11 9.34 9.38
N ILE A 316 4.80 8.19 9.43
CA ILE A 316 4.64 7.18 10.48
C ILE A 316 5.18 7.72 11.80
N GLU A 317 6.36 8.36 11.84
CA GLU A 317 6.95 8.92 13.06
C GLU A 317 6.01 9.96 13.70
N LYS A 318 5.38 10.84 12.90
CA LYS A 318 4.34 11.80 13.35
C LYS A 318 3.10 11.14 13.98
N ARG A 319 2.90 9.85 13.72
CA ARG A 319 1.72 9.06 14.10
C ARG A 319 2.05 7.83 14.93
N ALA A 320 3.31 7.64 15.31
CA ALA A 320 3.80 6.37 15.84
C ALA A 320 3.03 5.89 17.07
N LYS A 321 2.58 6.81 17.94
CA LYS A 321 1.79 6.51 19.14
C LYS A 321 0.44 5.82 18.87
N HIS A 322 -0.08 5.91 17.64
CA HIS A 322 -1.38 5.34 17.25
C HIS A 322 -1.28 3.95 16.64
N PHE A 323 -0.08 3.53 16.26
CA PHE A 323 0.15 2.23 15.67
C PHE A 323 0.83 1.29 16.67
N GLN A 324 0.52 0.02 16.56
CA GLN A 324 1.21 -1.08 17.22
C GLN A 324 2.15 -1.71 16.18
N HIS A 325 1.63 -2.20 15.06
CA HIS A 325 2.42 -2.94 14.08
C HIS A 325 2.13 -2.51 12.64
N ILE A 326 3.13 -1.99 11.93
CA ILE A 326 3.03 -1.72 10.49
C ILE A 326 4.02 -2.63 9.76
N VAL A 327 3.56 -3.35 8.75
CA VAL A 327 4.42 -4.27 8.00
C VAL A 327 4.46 -3.88 6.53
N PHE A 328 5.67 -3.86 5.97
CA PHE A 328 5.92 -3.65 4.54
C PHE A 328 6.43 -4.97 3.94
N PRO A 329 5.55 -5.86 3.50
CA PRO A 329 5.93 -7.03 2.71
C PRO A 329 6.26 -6.60 1.28
N ILE A 330 7.50 -6.86 0.86
CA ILE A 330 8.00 -6.43 -0.45
C ILE A 330 8.75 -7.60 -1.09
N ILE A 331 8.25 -8.04 -2.25
CA ILE A 331 9.00 -8.93 -3.14
C ILE A 331 9.68 -8.05 -4.18
N ASP A 332 11.00 -8.18 -4.27
CA ASP A 332 11.76 -7.60 -5.36
C ASP A 332 11.51 -8.38 -6.65
N THR A 333 11.43 -7.65 -7.76
CA THR A 333 11.39 -8.25 -9.09
C THR A 333 12.76 -8.13 -9.74
N GLN A 334 12.95 -8.74 -10.91
CA GLN A 334 14.20 -8.57 -11.67
C GLN A 334 14.49 -7.09 -12.03
N GLN A 335 13.45 -6.25 -12.08
CA GLN A 335 13.56 -4.85 -12.49
C GLN A 335 13.56 -3.88 -11.31
N GLU A 336 13.12 -4.32 -10.13
CA GLU A 336 12.81 -3.45 -9.00
C GLU A 336 13.38 -4.02 -7.71
N THR A 337 14.33 -3.30 -7.11
CA THR A 337 14.96 -3.64 -5.83
C THR A 337 14.44 -2.73 -4.72
N ASN A 338 13.16 -2.88 -4.39
CA ASN A 338 12.43 -2.03 -3.45
C ASN A 338 12.68 -2.44 -1.98
N TYR A 339 12.78 -3.73 -1.71
CA TYR A 339 12.96 -4.29 -0.37
C TYR A 339 14.18 -3.71 0.37
N PRO A 340 15.41 -3.69 -0.19
CA PRO A 340 16.56 -3.15 0.54
C PRO A 340 16.41 -1.66 0.88
N VAL A 341 15.77 -0.88 -0.01
CA VAL A 341 15.51 0.54 0.21
C VAL A 341 14.53 0.72 1.36
N PHE A 342 13.35 0.08 1.28
CA PHE A 342 12.35 0.18 2.35
C PHE A 342 12.90 -0.33 3.68
N LYS A 343 13.67 -1.44 3.66
CA LYS A 343 14.30 -1.99 4.87
C LYS A 343 15.22 -0.97 5.53
N LYS A 344 16.06 -0.30 4.75
CA LYS A 344 16.98 0.74 5.24
C LYS A 344 16.24 1.89 5.95
N TYR A 345 15.12 2.34 5.41
CA TYR A 345 14.41 3.53 5.92
C TYR A 345 13.41 3.20 7.04
N LEU A 346 12.75 2.04 6.99
CA LEU A 346 11.55 1.77 7.79
C LEU A 346 11.72 0.65 8.83
N ASP A 347 12.62 -0.31 8.61
CA ASP A 347 12.68 -1.51 9.45
C ASP A 347 13.12 -1.15 10.87
N GLY A 348 12.36 -1.62 11.87
CA GLY A 348 12.66 -1.38 13.28
C GLY A 348 12.23 0.00 13.82
N LEU A 349 11.58 0.86 13.03
CA LEU A 349 11.00 2.10 13.57
C LEU A 349 10.05 1.77 14.73
N LYS A 350 10.24 2.43 15.87
CA LYS A 350 9.46 2.16 17.08
C LYS A 350 8.06 2.77 16.96
N LEU A 351 7.06 1.99 17.35
CA LEU A 351 5.66 2.41 17.39
C LEU A 351 5.11 2.42 18.83
N GLY A 352 3.89 2.90 19.01
CA GLY A 352 3.25 3.09 20.31
C GLY A 352 3.91 4.17 21.17
N ASN A 353 3.57 4.20 22.47
CA ASN A 353 4.04 5.22 23.43
C ASN A 353 5.57 5.25 23.65
N LEU A 354 6.32 4.28 23.11
CA LEU A 354 7.79 4.23 23.20
C LEU A 354 8.48 5.06 22.09
N ALA A 355 7.76 5.45 21.04
CA ALA A 355 8.32 6.13 19.87
C ALA A 355 8.84 7.55 20.17
N GLY A 356 8.37 8.20 21.24
CA GLY A 356 8.75 9.56 21.63
C GLY A 356 10.04 9.69 22.47
N LYS A 357 10.75 8.59 22.78
CA LYS A 357 11.95 8.60 23.64
C LYS A 357 13.29 8.48 22.89
N SER A 358 13.27 8.33 21.57
CA SER A 358 14.50 8.27 20.76
C SER A 358 14.91 9.68 20.31
N ARG A 359 15.73 10.38 21.10
CA ARG A 359 16.55 11.48 20.55
C ARG A 359 17.55 10.83 19.58
N PHE A 360 17.29 10.94 18.28
CA PHE A 360 18.26 10.50 17.29
C PHE A 360 19.51 11.38 17.35
N ASN A 361 20.65 10.73 17.51
CA ASN A 361 21.98 11.34 17.48
C ASN A 361 22.36 11.61 16.02
N THR A 362 22.38 12.88 15.64
CA THR A 362 22.54 13.38 14.25
C THR A 362 23.95 13.21 13.66
N LYS A 363 24.81 12.37 14.24
CA LYS A 363 26.24 12.27 13.87
C LYS A 363 26.59 11.21 12.83
N ALA A 364 25.61 10.52 12.23
CA ALA A 364 25.87 9.50 11.20
C ALA A 364 25.22 9.78 9.83
N LEU A 365 24.95 11.06 9.52
CA LEU A 365 24.52 11.54 8.20
C LEU A 365 25.38 12.75 7.79
N THR A 366 26.69 12.57 7.80
CA THR A 366 27.60 13.40 7.01
C THR A 366 28.14 12.53 5.89
N LEU A 367 27.46 12.59 4.74
CA LEU A 367 28.09 12.76 3.43
C LEU A 367 26.99 13.06 2.38
N LEU A 368 27.06 14.31 1.88
CA LEU A 368 26.58 14.85 0.60
C LEU A 368 25.08 15.22 0.47
N ASN A 369 24.78 16.49 0.77
CA ASN A 369 23.70 17.25 0.14
C ASN A 369 24.32 18.53 -0.49
N PRO A 370 24.33 18.69 -1.83
CA PRO A 370 24.97 19.81 -2.51
C PRO A 370 24.06 21.04 -2.79
N TYR A 371 22.84 21.17 -2.24
CA TYR A 371 21.94 22.29 -2.62
C TYR A 371 21.42 23.18 -1.47
N SER A 372 22.27 23.46 -0.47
CA SER A 372 22.01 24.52 0.52
C SER A 372 22.75 25.81 0.19
N LEU A 373 22.13 26.71 -0.58
CA LEU A 373 22.55 28.11 -0.70
C LEU A 373 21.32 29.01 -0.83
N TYR A 374 20.80 29.48 0.30
CA TYR A 374 20.40 30.88 0.49
C TYR A 374 20.63 31.25 1.95
N ALA A 375 21.63 32.10 2.14
CA ALA A 375 22.06 32.66 3.39
C ALA A 375 21.12 33.77 3.86
N LEU A 376 21.11 33.94 5.18
CA LEU A 376 20.50 35.02 5.96
C LEU A 376 20.92 36.41 5.46
N GLY A 377 19.96 37.34 5.50
CA GLY A 377 20.17 38.75 5.19
C GLY A 377 20.91 39.52 6.28
N ASP A 378 21.60 40.55 5.77
CA ASP A 378 21.96 41.84 6.37
C ASP A 378 22.88 41.90 7.59
N LYS A 379 24.13 42.33 7.32
CA LYS A 379 24.58 43.72 7.59
C LYS A 379 25.99 43.96 7.01
N LYS A 380 26.17 45.12 6.37
CA LYS A 380 27.44 45.80 6.05
C LYS A 380 27.36 47.19 6.72
N PRO A 381 28.44 48.00 6.73
CA PRO A 381 29.87 47.69 6.75
C PRO A 381 30.58 48.48 7.87
N GLU A 382 31.84 48.18 8.18
CA GLU A 382 32.81 49.25 8.39
C GLU A 382 34.25 48.75 8.24
N THR A 383 34.98 49.54 7.47
CA THR A 383 36.38 49.44 7.10
C THR A 383 37.29 49.88 8.24
N THR A 384 38.44 49.24 8.44
CA THR A 384 39.75 49.94 8.42
C THR A 384 40.93 48.98 8.53
N SER A 385 42.04 49.50 8.03
CA SER A 385 43.36 48.94 7.71
C SER A 385 44.21 48.44 8.87
N LYS A 386 45.02 47.42 8.55
CA LYS A 386 46.47 47.24 8.81
C LYS A 386 47.07 47.80 10.11
N ASP A 387 47.65 46.91 10.92
CA ASP A 387 49.10 46.77 11.21
C ASP A 387 49.33 46.01 12.53
N GLU A 388 50.16 44.97 12.48
CA GLU A 388 50.88 44.38 13.64
C GLU A 388 52.19 45.18 13.89
N PRO A 389 52.98 44.92 14.95
CA PRO A 389 52.69 44.56 16.34
C PRO A 389 53.54 45.42 17.35
N LYS A 390 53.09 45.62 18.60
CA LYS A 390 54.00 45.98 19.72
C LYS A 390 53.52 45.43 21.07
N ILE A 391 54.38 44.64 21.71
CA ILE A 391 54.36 44.29 23.14
C ILE A 391 54.98 45.46 23.93
N PRO A 392 54.46 45.82 25.12
CA PRO A 392 55.24 45.62 26.36
C PRO A 392 54.42 45.20 27.61
N THR A 393 54.93 44.15 28.27
CA THR A 393 55.17 43.97 29.71
C THR A 393 54.38 44.74 30.79
N CYS A 394 53.83 43.97 31.74
CA CYS A 394 53.73 44.24 33.19
C CYS A 394 53.86 42.84 33.89
N GLY A 395 54.90 42.51 34.67
CA GLY A 395 55.25 42.96 36.04
C GLY A 395 54.68 41.95 37.08
N PRO A 396 55.09 41.87 38.37
CA PRO A 396 56.33 42.24 39.07
C PRO A 396 57.07 41.02 39.71
N LEU A 397 58.27 41.32 40.23
CA LEU A 397 59.18 40.50 41.08
C LEU A 397 59.96 39.35 40.44
#